data_AF-A0A350LM77-F1
#
_entry.id   AF-A0A350LM77-F1
#
_cell.length_a   1.000
_cell.length_b   1.000
_cell.length_c   1.000
_cell.angle_alpha   90.00
_cell.angle_beta   90.00
_cell.angle_gamma   90.00
#
_symmetry.space_group_name_H-M   'P 1'
#
loop_
_entity.id
_entity.type
_entity.pdbx_description
1 polymer ?
#
loop_
_entity_poly.entity_id
_entity_poly.type
_entity_poly.pdbx_seq_one_letter_code
_entity_poly.pdbx_strand_id
1 'polypeptide(L)' 'YWGTLKWVRAYCVRRAIILDEVDASDTHALANACRSSADMVWIETPSNPWLKTVDIAAAAGMAHKAGAVLVVDGTAA' A
#
# COMPACT_ATOMS: atom_id res chain seq x y z
N TYR A 1 6.26 7.32 3.89
CA TYR A 1 7.59 7.69 4.42
C TYR A 1 8.70 7.31 3.44
N TRP A 2 9.54 8.28 3.07
CA TRP A 2 10.55 8.09 2.00
C TRP A 2 11.64 7.06 2.34
N GLY A 3 12.11 7.01 3.58
CA GLY A 3 13.15 6.06 4.00
C GLY A 3 12.71 4.61 3.85
N THR A 4 11.47 4.31 4.26
CA THR A 4 10.84 2.99 4.07
C THR A 4 10.72 2.67 2.59
N LEU A 5 10.23 3.61 1.76
CA LEU A 5 10.05 3.36 0.33
C LEU A 5 11.37 3.05 -0.38
N LYS A 6 12.44 3.80 -0.08
CA LYS A 6 13.78 3.54 -0.62
C LYS A 6 14.27 2.14 -0.24
N TRP A 7 14.10 1.74 1.02
CA TRP A 7 14.49 0.41 1.49
C TRP A 7 13.66 -0.70 0.84
N VAL A 8 12.33 -0.54 0.77
CA VAL A 8 11.40 -1.51 0.16
C VAL A 8 11.76 -1.74 -1.31
N ARG A 9 11.96 -0.68 -2.10
CA ARG A 9 12.39 -0.79 -3.51
C ARG A 9 13.66 -1.62 -3.65
N ALA A 10 14.70 -1.30 -2.89
CA ALA A 10 15.97 -2.02 -2.94
C ALA A 10 15.83 -3.49 -2.46
N TYR A 11 15.01 -3.72 -1.43
CA TYR A 11 14.74 -5.05 -0.91
C TYR A 11 14.00 -5.92 -1.93
N CYS A 12 12.92 -5.39 -2.54
CA CYS A 12 12.11 -6.09 -3.52
C CYS A 12 12.93 -6.49 -4.75
N VAL A 13 13.73 -5.57 -5.31
CA VAL A 13 14.65 -5.88 -6.43
C VAL A 13 15.61 -7.01 -6.07
N ARG A 14 16.25 -6.95 -4.90
CA ARG A 14 17.21 -7.96 -4.45
C ARG A 14 16.58 -9.32 -4.19
N ARG A 15 15.27 -9.38 -3.89
CA ARG A 15 14.56 -10.61 -3.50
C ARG A 15 13.57 -11.09 -4.55
N ALA A 16 13.56 -10.49 -5.74
CA ALA A 16 12.62 -10.79 -6.82
C ALA A 16 11.15 -10.71 -6.37
N ILE A 17 10.83 -9.72 -5.52
CA ILE A 17 9.46 -9.40 -5.12
C ILE A 17 8.94 -8.33 -6.08
N ILE A 18 7.77 -8.56 -6.68
CA ILE A 18 7.09 -7.56 -7.52
C ILE A 18 6.54 -6.47 -6.59
N LEU A 19 6.80 -5.21 -6.94
CA LEU A 19 6.35 -4.05 -6.18
C LEU A 19 5.54 -3.14 -7.10
N ASP A 20 4.26 -2.99 -6.80
CA ASP A 20 3.38 -2.01 -7.43
C ASP A 20 3.20 -0.82 -6.49
N GLU A 21 3.65 0.36 -6.93
CA GLU A 21 3.50 1.61 -6.18
C GLU A 21 2.33 2.42 -6.75
N VAL A 22 1.35 2.74 -5.91
CA VAL A 22 0.16 3.52 -6.27
C VAL A 22 -0.12 4.62 -5.25
N ASP A 23 -0.82 5.67 -5.66
CA ASP A 23 -1.39 6.63 -4.71
C ASP A 23 -2.59 6.00 -4.01
N ALA A 24 -2.38 5.50 -2.78
CA ALA A 24 -3.44 4.82 -2.03
C ALA A 24 -4.59 5.75 -1.61
N SER A 25 -4.42 7.07 -1.67
CA SER A 25 -5.51 8.03 -1.44
C SER A 25 -6.47 8.13 -2.63
N ASP A 26 -6.05 7.65 -3.81
CA ASP A 26 -6.91 7.43 -4.96
C ASP A 26 -7.47 6.00 -4.89
N THR A 27 -8.72 5.88 -4.43
CA THR A 27 -9.43 4.60 -4.31
C THR A 27 -9.51 3.85 -5.64
N HIS A 28 -9.57 4.53 -6.78
CA HIS A 28 -9.59 3.88 -8.09
C HIS A 28 -8.22 3.30 -8.44
N ALA A 29 -7.13 4.03 -8.16
CA ALA A 29 -5.78 3.52 -8.34
C ALA A 29 -5.52 2.28 -7.46
N LEU A 30 -5.94 2.32 -6.20
CA LEU A 30 -5.83 1.18 -5.28
C LEU A 30 -6.67 -0.02 -5.75
N ALA A 31 -7.91 0.21 -6.17
CA ALA A 31 -8.77 -0.84 -6.73
C ALA A 31 -8.16 -1.49 -7.98
N ASN A 32 -7.53 -0.68 -8.84
CA ASN A 32 -6.89 -1.14 -10.06
C ASN A 32 -5.69 -2.06 -9.77
N ALA A 33 -4.87 -1.73 -8.77
CA ALA A 33 -3.74 -2.54 -8.34
C ALA A 33 -4.19 -3.86 -7.68
N CYS A 34 -5.26 -3.83 -6.88
CA CYS A 34 -5.82 -5.01 -6.23
C CYS A 34 -6.63 -5.93 -7.16
N ARG A 35 -6.63 -5.71 -8.48
CA ARG A 35 -7.26 -6.65 -9.44
C ARG A 35 -6.43 -7.91 -9.65
N SER A 36 -5.10 -7.79 -9.58
CA SER A 36 -4.19 -8.93 -9.55
C SER A 36 -4.08 -9.48 -8.14
N SER A 37 -3.73 -10.75 -8.02
CA SER A 37 -3.39 -11.35 -6.72
C SER A 37 -2.19 -10.62 -6.12
N ALA A 38 -2.24 -10.37 -4.82
CA ALA A 38 -1.12 -9.82 -4.06
C ALA A 38 -1.00 -10.57 -2.73
N ASP A 39 0.22 -10.71 -2.21
CA ASP A 39 0.44 -11.28 -0.88
C ASP A 39 0.20 -10.23 0.22
N MET A 40 0.48 -8.95 -0.07
CA MET A 40 0.40 -7.85 0.88
C MET A 40 0.00 -6.54 0.20
N VAL A 41 -0.87 -5.77 0.85
CA VAL A 41 -1.18 -4.37 0.55
C VAL A 41 -0.75 -3.53 1.75
N TRP A 42 0.13 -2.55 1.54
CA TRP A 42 0.59 -1.63 2.57
C TRP A 42 0.06 -0.23 2.30
N ILE A 43 -0.62 0.37 3.28
CA ILE A 43 -1.04 1.78 3.24
C ILE A 43 -0.45 2.56 4.42
N GLU A 44 -0.25 3.86 4.24
CA GLU A 44 0.14 4.80 5.28
C GLU A 44 -0.94 5.89 5.36
N THR A 45 -1.51 6.11 6.54
CA THR A 45 -2.58 7.10 6.72
C THR A 45 -2.57 7.70 8.15
N PRO A 46 -2.46 9.04 8.31
CA PRO A 46 -2.17 10.02 7.27
C PRO A 46 -0.74 9.88 6.70
N SER A 47 -0.55 10.14 5.40
CA SER A 47 0.77 10.08 4.76
C SER A 47 1.71 11.20 5.22
N ASN A 48 3.00 10.95 5.38
CA ASN A 48 4.00 12.01 5.58
C ASN A 48 4.63 12.46 4.23
N PRO A 49 4.71 13.78 3.91
CA PRO A 49 4.33 14.96 4.71
C PRO A 49 2.95 15.53 4.42
N TRP A 50 2.25 15.01 3.41
CA TRP A 50 1.06 15.65 2.83
C TRP A 50 -0.24 15.39 3.59
N LEU A 51 -0.21 14.54 4.62
CA LEU A 51 -1.35 14.12 5.43
C LEU A 51 -2.53 13.57 4.61
N LYS A 52 -2.27 12.97 3.45
CA LYS A 52 -3.28 12.26 2.67
C LYS A 52 -3.83 11.10 3.48
N THR A 53 -5.14 10.91 3.44
CA THR A 53 -5.83 9.83 4.14
C THR A 53 -6.26 8.74 3.18
N VAL A 54 -6.42 7.53 3.71
CA VAL A 54 -6.91 6.36 2.99
C VAL A 54 -8.10 5.78 3.76
N ASP A 55 -9.16 5.42 3.04
CA ASP A 55 -10.27 4.66 3.63
C ASP A 55 -9.81 3.21 3.92
N ILE A 56 -9.56 2.93 5.19
CA ILE A 56 -9.06 1.63 5.67
C ILE A 56 -10.09 0.51 5.39
N ALA A 57 -11.39 0.79 5.50
CA ALA A 57 -12.42 -0.21 5.29
C ALA A 57 -12.50 -0.60 3.80
N ALA A 58 -12.44 0.39 2.90
CA ALA A 58 -12.37 0.15 1.47
C ALA A 58 -11.08 -0.60 1.09
N ALA A 59 -9.92 -0.16 1.62
CA ALA A 59 -8.63 -0.81 1.39
C ALA A 59 -8.63 -2.28 1.85
N ALA A 60 -9.20 -2.57 3.02
CA ALA A 60 -9.32 -3.94 3.54
C ALA A 60 -10.18 -4.80 2.62
N GLY A 61 -11.33 -4.28 2.17
CA GLY A 61 -12.20 -4.98 1.24
C GLY A 61 -11.50 -5.32 -0.09
N MET A 62 -10.68 -4.42 -0.61
CA MET A 62 -9.92 -4.64 -1.85
C MET A 62 -8.76 -5.62 -1.65
N ALA A 63 -7.97 -5.44 -0.59
CA ALA A 63 -6.82 -6.30 -0.27
C ALA A 63 -7.26 -7.76 -0.03
N HIS A 64 -8.27 -7.98 0.81
CA HIS A 64 -8.74 -9.34 1.10
C HIS A 64 -9.35 -10.03 -0.13
N LYS A 65 -10.02 -9.29 -1.02
CA LYS A 65 -10.50 -9.84 -2.30
C LYS A 65 -9.36 -10.26 -3.23
N ALA A 66 -8.22 -9.56 -3.15
CA ALA A 66 -7.00 -9.91 -3.88
C ALA A 66 -6.20 -11.07 -3.24
N GLY A 67 -6.66 -11.60 -2.09
CA GLY A 67 -5.94 -12.62 -1.32
C GLY A 67 -4.81 -12.07 -0.44
N ALA A 68 -4.69 -10.75 -0.31
CA ALA A 68 -3.60 -10.09 0.39
C ALA A 68 -3.92 -9.85 1.87
N VAL A 69 -2.86 -9.76 2.69
CA VAL A 69 -2.96 -9.11 4.01
C VAL A 69 -2.91 -7.59 3.87
N LEU A 70 -3.73 -6.86 4.62
CA LEU A 70 -3.63 -5.40 4.72
C LEU A 70 -2.71 -5.01 5.89
N VAL A 71 -1.69 -4.20 5.61
CA VAL A 71 -0.84 -3.54 6.60
C VAL A 71 -1.15 -2.04 6.59
N VAL A 72 -1.35 -1.47 7.78
CA VAL A 72 -1.64 -0.03 7.95
C VAL A 72 -0.55 0.59 8.81
N ASP A 73 0.21 1.53 8.24
CA ASP A 73 1.08 2.42 9.00
C ASP A 73 0.27 3.65 9.45
N GLY A 74 -0.05 3.68 10.74
CA GLY A 74 -0.77 4.78 11.40
C GLY A 74 0.14 5.69 12.23
N THR A 75 1.45 5.73 11.99
CA THR A 75 2.41 6.44 12.86
C THR A 75 2.11 7.94 13.02
N ALA A 76 1.46 8.57 12.03
CA ALA A 76 1.12 10.00 12.05
C ALA A 76 -0.25 10.32 12.66
N ALA A 77 -1.01 9.33 13.15
CA ALA A 77 -2.34 9.49 13.74
C ALA A 77 -2.30 9.86 15.24
#